data_AF-A0A443S866-F1
#
_entry.id   AF-A0A443S866-F1
#
_cell.length_a   1.000
_cell.length_b   1.000
_cell.length_c   1.000
_cell.angle_alpha   90.00
_cell.angle_beta   90.00
_cell.angle_gamma   90.00
#
_symmetry.space_group_name_H-M   'P 1'
#
loop_
_entity.id
_entity.type
_entity.pdbx_description
1 polymer ?
#
loop_
_entity_poly.entity_id
_entity_poly.type
_entity_poly.pdbx_seq_one_letter_code
_entity_poly.pdbx_strand_id
1 'polypeptide(L)'
;MKLLVFCFLSFSCVAFAKLVSKTDCANKEVQSVDITPCAGEPCTLTGGQDATITLVFVSNQQSDKLNLGGSVSKKIFATPMTFMNIPDTNVCEQAGCPIESGEKC
;
A
#
# COMPACT_ATOMS: atom_id res chain seq x y z
N MET A 1 -25.08 -43.31 23.96
CA MET A 1 -23.99 -42.58 24.65
C MET A 1 -23.20 -41.78 23.64
N LYS A 2 -23.06 -40.47 23.91
CA LYS A 2 -22.09 -39.49 23.41
C LYS A 2 -21.97 -39.23 21.88
N LEU A 3 -22.66 -38.16 21.49
CA LEU A 3 -22.30 -37.19 20.44
C LEU A 3 -20.78 -37.04 20.22
N LEU A 4 -20.30 -37.30 19.01
CA LEU A 4 -19.05 -36.75 18.50
C LEU A 4 -19.38 -35.63 17.52
N VAL A 5 -19.68 -34.46 18.09
CA VAL A 5 -19.75 -33.19 17.36
C VAL A 5 -18.30 -32.81 17.02
N PHE A 6 -17.88 -33.12 15.79
CA PHE A 6 -16.63 -32.63 15.21
C PHE A 6 -16.74 -31.11 15.06
N CYS A 7 -16.16 -30.40 16.02
CA CYS A 7 -16.10 -28.95 16.04
C CYS A 7 -15.13 -28.49 14.95
N PHE A 8 -15.65 -28.17 13.76
CA PHE A 8 -14.95 -27.38 12.75
C PHE A 8 -14.79 -25.95 13.28
N LEU A 9 -13.83 -25.71 14.18
CA LEU A 9 -13.30 -24.36 14.38
C LEU A 9 -12.28 -24.09 13.27
N SER A 10 -12.78 -23.75 12.09
CA SER A 10 -11.99 -23.01 11.11
C SER A 10 -11.59 -21.69 11.76
N PHE A 11 -10.34 -21.59 12.23
CA PHE A 11 -9.74 -20.35 12.67
C PHE A 11 -9.55 -19.47 11.43
N SER A 12 -10.63 -18.81 11.01
CA SER A 12 -10.61 -17.81 9.96
C SER A 12 -9.79 -16.65 10.51
N CYS A 13 -8.52 -16.56 10.10
CA CYS A 13 -7.68 -15.41 10.39
C CYS A 13 -8.32 -14.22 9.66
N VAL A 14 -9.10 -13.42 10.39
CA VAL A 14 -9.69 -12.19 9.85
C VAL A 14 -8.56 -11.18 9.73
N ALA A 15 -7.95 -11.13 8.54
CA ALA A 15 -7.07 -10.02 8.18
C ALA A 15 -7.96 -8.79 7.97
N PHE A 16 -8.02 -7.92 8.98
CA PHE A 16 -8.61 -6.60 8.81
C PHE A 16 -7.66 -5.77 7.93
N ALA A 17 -8.04 -5.54 6.67
CA ALA A 17 -7.38 -4.53 5.84
C ALA A 17 -7.59 -3.17 6.51
N LYS A 18 -6.50 -2.53 6.94
CA LYS A 18 -6.54 -1.28 7.69
C LYS A 18 -5.82 -0.22 6.87
N LEU A 19 -6.59 0.77 6.42
CA LEU A 19 -6.06 1.98 5.82
C LEU A 19 -5.14 2.69 6.82
N VAL A 20 -3.91 2.96 6.39
CA VAL A 20 -2.90 3.59 7.25
C VAL A 20 -3.01 5.11 7.17
N SER A 21 -2.70 5.78 8.27
CA SER A 21 -2.56 7.24 8.27
C SER A 21 -1.42 7.66 7.32
N LYS A 22 -1.68 8.65 6.48
CA LYS A 22 -0.71 9.19 5.51
C LYS A 22 -0.62 10.71 5.58
N THR A 23 0.58 11.22 5.36
CA THR A 23 0.81 12.62 5.01
C THR A 23 1.09 12.67 3.52
N ASP A 24 0.18 13.28 2.76
CA ASP A 24 0.37 13.52 1.33
C ASP A 24 1.42 14.63 1.15
N CYS A 25 2.42 14.37 0.30
CA CYS A 25 3.53 15.28 0.02
C CYS A 25 3.37 16.06 -1.30
N ALA A 26 2.21 15.93 -1.96
CA ALA A 26 1.82 16.61 -3.18
C ALA A 26 0.54 17.45 -2.93
N ASN A 27 -0.52 17.28 -3.74
CA ASN A 27 -1.74 18.07 -3.65
C ASN A 27 -2.98 17.23 -3.27
N LYS A 28 -2.79 16.24 -2.39
CA LYS A 28 -3.88 15.39 -1.86
C LYS A 28 -4.51 14.47 -2.90
N GLU A 29 -3.81 14.16 -3.99
CA GLU A 29 -4.23 13.16 -4.96
C GLU A 29 -4.26 11.76 -4.35
N VAL A 30 -3.45 11.48 -3.31
CA VAL A 30 -3.44 10.19 -2.62
C VAL A 30 -4.62 10.08 -1.66
N GLN A 31 -5.61 9.31 -2.09
CA GLN A 31 -6.83 9.09 -1.31
C GLN A 31 -6.58 8.14 -0.15
N SER A 32 -5.88 7.04 -0.40
CA SER A 32 -5.62 6.04 0.64
C SER A 32 -4.37 5.22 0.37
N VAL A 33 -3.76 4.75 1.46
CA VAL A 33 -2.65 3.81 1.45
C VAL A 33 -3.05 2.63 2.35
N ASP A 34 -2.87 1.42 1.85
CA ASP A 34 -2.95 0.18 2.64
C ASP A 34 -1.59 -0.49 2.64
N ILE A 35 -1.20 -1.04 3.79
CA ILE A 35 0.05 -1.78 3.95
C ILE A 35 -0.30 -3.12 4.56
N THR A 36 -0.02 -4.20 3.83
CA THR A 36 -0.30 -5.57 4.26
C THR A 36 1.00 -6.38 4.36
N PRO A 37 1.30 -7.03 5.49
CA PRO A 37 0.55 -7.00 6.75
C PRO A 37 0.84 -5.75 7.60
N CYS A 38 -0.20 -5.13 8.17
CA CYS A 38 -0.07 -4.11 9.22
C CYS A 38 -1.08 -4.38 10.35
N ALA A 39 -0.59 -4.81 11.52
CA ALA A 39 -1.44 -5.15 12.66
C ALA A 39 -1.91 -3.92 13.47
N GLY A 40 -1.25 -2.77 13.31
CA GLY A 40 -1.52 -1.55 14.07
C GLY A 40 -0.60 -0.42 13.62
N GLU A 41 -0.99 0.82 13.95
CA GLU A 41 -0.19 2.00 13.61
C GLU A 41 0.62 2.45 14.84
N PRO A 42 1.92 2.77 14.69
CA PRO A 42 2.71 2.75 13.44
C PRO A 42 2.96 1.32 12.92
N CYS A 43 2.88 1.13 11.59
CA CYS A 43 3.06 -0.18 10.98
C CYS A 43 4.48 -0.71 11.23
N THR A 44 4.57 -1.91 11.79
CA THR A 44 5.83 -2.62 11.99
C THR A 44 6.06 -3.55 10.80
N LEU A 45 7.10 -3.27 10.02
CA LEU A 45 7.55 -4.15 8.94
C LEU A 45 8.71 -5.01 9.45
N THR A 46 8.57 -6.33 9.32
CA THR A 46 9.57 -7.29 9.78
C THR A 46 10.59 -7.55 8.68
N GLY A 47 11.88 -7.40 8.99
CA GLY A 47 12.95 -7.69 8.03
C GLY A 47 12.92 -9.14 7.55
N GLY A 48 13.11 -9.34 6.24
CA GLY A 48 13.03 -10.67 5.60
C GLY A 48 11.62 -11.15 5.28
N GLN A 49 10.60 -10.31 5.49
CA GLN A 49 9.22 -10.57 5.06
C GLN A 49 8.80 -9.57 3.98
N ASP A 50 7.96 -10.04 3.06
CA ASP A 50 7.36 -9.19 2.04
C ASP A 50 6.21 -8.37 2.64
N ALA A 51 6.13 -7.11 2.22
CA ALA A 51 5.02 -6.23 2.53
C ALA A 51 4.47 -5.66 1.22
N THR A 52 3.15 -5.71 1.08
CA THR A 52 2.42 -5.17 -0.06
C THR A 52 1.88 -3.80 0.31
N ILE A 53 2.17 -2.80 -0.52
CA ILE A 53 1.63 -1.46 -0.39
C ILE A 53 0.62 -1.26 -1.51
N THR A 54 -0.63 -0.94 -1.17
CA THR A 54 -1.66 -0.58 -2.13
C THR A 54 -1.94 0.91 -2.01
N LEU A 55 -1.73 1.64 -3.10
CA LEU A 55 -2.00 3.07 -3.21
C LEU A 55 -3.27 3.27 -4.02
N VAL A 56 -4.16 4.13 -3.54
CA VAL A 56 -5.30 4.63 -4.32
C VAL A 56 -5.17 6.13 -4.45
N PHE A 57 -5.20 6.63 -5.69
CA PHE A 57 -5.06 8.05 -5.98
C PHE A 57 -6.08 8.52 -7.02
N VAL A 58 -6.31 9.82 -7.10
CA VAL A 58 -7.10 10.44 -8.17
C VAL A 58 -6.17 11.22 -9.07
N SER A 59 -6.16 10.90 -10.35
CA SER A 59 -5.33 11.62 -11.32
C SER A 59 -5.78 13.07 -11.43
N ASN A 60 -4.84 13.99 -11.41
CA ASN A 60 -5.11 15.42 -11.60
C ASN A 60 -5.00 15.85 -13.08
N GLN A 61 -4.53 14.97 -13.97
CA GLN A 61 -4.26 15.30 -15.37
C GLN A 61 -4.49 14.12 -16.30
N GLN A 62 -4.66 14.40 -17.59
CA GLN A 62 -4.54 13.38 -18.62
C GLN A 62 -3.08 12.93 -18.73
N SER A 63 -2.84 11.62 -18.83
CA SER A 63 -1.48 11.11 -19.11
C SER A 63 -1.50 9.78 -19.88
N ASP A 64 -0.68 9.71 -20.92
CA ASP A 64 -0.38 8.46 -21.64
C ASP A 64 0.67 7.59 -20.93
N LYS A 65 1.17 8.06 -19.77
CA LYS A 65 2.21 7.41 -18.97
C LYS A 65 1.84 7.41 -17.49
N LEU A 66 2.04 6.27 -16.83
CA LEU A 66 1.97 6.14 -15.39
C LEU A 66 3.24 5.47 -14.90
N ASN A 67 4.12 6.25 -14.26
CA ASN A 67 5.34 5.74 -13.67
C ASN A 67 5.15 5.57 -12.17
N LEU A 68 5.42 4.37 -11.66
CA LEU A 68 5.47 4.09 -10.24
C LEU A 68 6.92 3.89 -9.81
N GLY A 69 7.32 4.62 -8.79
CA GLY A 69 8.61 4.51 -8.15
C GLY A 69 8.55 5.15 -6.78
N GLY A 70 9.68 5.16 -6.08
CA GLY A 70 9.71 5.74 -4.75
C GLY A 70 10.99 5.47 -3.99
N SER A 71 11.00 5.91 -2.74
CA SER A 71 12.12 5.65 -1.83
C SER A 71 11.61 5.39 -0.43
N VAL A 72 12.27 4.47 0.27
CA VAL A 72 12.02 4.23 1.69
C VAL A 72 13.10 4.97 2.46
N SER A 73 12.67 6.03 3.15
CA SER A 73 13.55 6.87 3.96
C SER A 73 13.14 6.85 5.42
N LYS A 74 14.12 6.75 6.32
CA LYS A 74 13.92 6.91 7.76
C LYS A 74 14.58 8.22 8.19
N LYS A 75 13.85 9.03 8.94
CA LYS A 75 14.44 10.20 9.60
C LYS A 75 15.25 9.71 10.79
N ILE A 76 16.58 9.92 10.74
CA ILE A 76 17.49 9.66 11.85
C ILE A 76 17.99 11.02 12.34
N PHE A 77 17.67 11.37 13.58
CA PHE A 77 17.78 12.74 14.10
C PHE A 77 17.01 13.75 13.25
N ALA A 78 17.71 14.65 12.55
CA ALA A 78 17.14 15.68 11.69
C ALA A 78 17.30 15.39 10.19
N THR A 79 18.03 14.34 9.82
CA THR A 79 18.37 14.05 8.42
C THR A 79 17.58 12.83 7.92
N PRO A 80 16.88 12.95 6.77
CA PRO A 80 16.30 11.78 6.12
C PRO A 80 17.42 10.94 5.52
N MET A 81 17.51 9.68 5.94
CA MET A 81 18.38 8.69 5.30
C MET A 81 17.52 7.76 4.46
N THR A 82 17.88 7.56 3.19
CA THR A 82 17.22 6.61 2.30
C THR A 82 17.88 5.24 2.40
N PHE A 83 17.09 4.20 2.65
CA PHE A 83 17.55 2.83 2.82
C PHE A 83 17.22 1.93 1.62
N MET A 84 16.23 2.34 0.82
CA MET A 84 15.83 1.62 -0.38
C MET A 84 15.33 2.61 -1.42
N ASN A 85 15.74 2.41 -2.67
CA ASN A 85 15.16 3.07 -3.83
C ASN A 85 14.35 2.04 -4.62
N ILE A 86 13.13 2.41 -4.96
CA ILE A 86 12.24 1.65 -5.82
C ILE A 86 12.33 2.31 -7.20
N PRO A 87 12.86 1.60 -8.21
CA PRO A 87 13.08 2.20 -9.52
C PRO A 87 11.76 2.59 -10.19
N ASP A 88 11.78 3.71 -10.90
CA ASP A 88 10.64 4.17 -11.67
C ASP A 88 10.32 3.16 -12.78
N THR A 89 9.10 2.60 -12.71
CA THR A 89 8.59 1.61 -13.63
C THR A 89 7.32 2.13 -14.28
N ASN A 90 7.26 2.12 -15.60
CA ASN A 90 6.02 2.45 -16.31
C ASN A 90 5.04 1.30 -16.17
N VAL A 91 3.89 1.55 -15.57
CA VAL A 91 2.82 0.57 -15.34
C VAL A 91 1.58 0.81 -16.20
N CYS A 92 1.67 1.68 -17.21
CA CYS A 92 0.52 1.98 -18.09
C CYS A 92 -0.09 0.75 -18.76
N GLU A 93 0.74 -0.21 -19.16
CA GLU A 93 0.28 -1.44 -19.81
C GLU A 93 -0.62 -2.29 -18.88
N GLN A 94 -0.46 -2.11 -17.57
CA GLN A 94 -1.20 -2.84 -16.54
C GLN A 94 -2.40 -2.04 -16.04
N ALA A 95 -2.26 -0.71 -15.97
CA ALA A 95 -3.28 0.20 -15.45
C ALA A 95 -4.35 0.61 -16.48
N GLY A 96 -4.10 0.44 -17.78
CA GLY A 96 -5.08 0.73 -18.84
C GLY A 96 -5.07 2.20 -19.29
N CYS A 97 -3.90 2.69 -19.69
CA CYS A 97 -3.74 4.06 -20.20
C CYS A 97 -4.48 4.32 -21.54
N PRO A 98 -4.81 5.60 -21.84
CA PRO A 98 -4.44 6.81 -21.09
C PRO A 98 -5.29 7.01 -19.84
N ILE A 99 -4.68 7.59 -18.79
CA ILE A 99 -5.39 7.93 -17.55
C ILE A 99 -6.02 9.31 -17.73
N GLU A 100 -7.29 9.43 -17.36
CA GLU A 100 -8.04 10.68 -17.44
C GLU A 100 -7.92 11.56 -16.19
N SER A 101 -8.04 12.87 -16.35
CA SER A 101 -8.13 13.78 -15.20
C SER A 101 -9.40 13.50 -14.40
N GLY A 102 -9.27 13.35 -13.09
CA GLY A 102 -10.34 12.94 -12.18
C GLY A 102 -10.55 11.42 -12.09
N GLU A 103 -9.84 10.62 -12.89
CA GLU A 103 -9.90 9.16 -12.81
C GLU A 103 -9.29 8.65 -11.50
N LYS A 104 -9.93 7.65 -10.89
CA LYS A 104 -9.45 7.01 -9.67
C LYS A 104 -8.66 5.76 -10.02
N CYS A 105 -7.40 5.74 -9.63
CA CYS A 105 -6.45 4.64 -9.82
C CYS A 105 -6.18 3.89 -8.51
#